data_AF-A0A3M1VH69-F1
#
_entry.id   AF-A0A3M1VH69-F1
#
_cell.length_a   1.000
_cell.length_b   1.000
_cell.length_c   1.000
_cell.angle_alpha   90.00
_cell.angle_beta   90.00
_cell.angle_gamma   90.00
#
_symmetry.space_group_name_H-M   'P 1'
#
loop_
_entity.id
_entity.type
_entity.pdbx_description
1 polymer ?
#
loop_
_entity_poly.entity_id
_entity_poly.type
_entity_poly.pdbx_seq_one_letter_code
_entity_poly.pdbx_strand_id
1 'polypeptide(L)'
;MGEPESVTDNKGEELSEAGQEAAEVDANREPAPDSIAAFAVYLSETLDEEKRRRKLRVLKRGIFVHEELIDHIADVYTEWINSLSGNKKLPREKAFKRLFGSELPDFYYIVEGKQALPGVLAEGEIPKPEKLDITVHHGSLLDTKDYLHPRDPLFENSKGISSELDPVKGLKITLEAGKRSYLVNTAILTEFRELAANNNRLKREFPRMVKSVRFVPEALRHLLRKSRHISERRKVLIPASFRKERNIEIRRVGAIYFLIDGSGNIVKCYEIRGKNQAVFVRSELNALLSKGRNRKLGNFRFAGMKERYLGTLPIHELPLKVSRKILNQFIGMLEEHQITFEKLPERYTVRDAVEALLAIIEKGSWLLERDVPRRILEQVREKSNYLKSGEWIITVTRPDLISALYSLKAPRKIDKQKTPQAQKQKQETR
;
A
#
# COMPACT_ATOMS: atom_id res chain seq x y z
N MET A 1 5.72 32.24 52.80
CA MET A 1 6.23 30.96 53.34
C MET A 1 5.02 30.22 53.86
N GLY A 2 4.64 29.17 53.15
CA GLY A 2 3.46 28.36 53.41
C GLY A 2 3.62 27.13 52.53
N GLU A 3 3.99 26.02 53.15
CA GLU A 3 4.14 24.73 52.48
C GLU A 3 2.75 24.15 52.19
N PRO A 4 2.50 23.61 50.99
CA PRO A 4 1.32 22.80 50.75
C PRO A 4 1.61 21.33 51.09
N GLU A 5 0.79 20.80 52.00
CA GLU A 5 0.68 19.38 52.32
C GLU A 5 0.25 18.58 51.08
N SER A 6 1.06 17.59 50.69
CA SER A 6 0.72 16.61 49.66
C SER A 6 0.00 15.43 50.30
N VAL A 7 -1.32 15.33 50.07
CA VAL A 7 -2.14 14.16 50.37
C VAL A 7 -1.84 13.09 49.31
N THR A 8 -1.15 12.02 49.70
CA THR A 8 -0.99 10.81 48.89
C THR A 8 -2.09 9.82 49.23
N ASP A 9 -3.06 9.66 48.33
CA ASP A 9 -4.04 8.57 48.39
C ASP A 9 -3.37 7.24 48.03
N ASN A 10 -3.11 6.44 49.06
CA ASN A 10 -2.81 5.02 48.96
C ASN A 10 -4.09 4.27 48.57
N LYS A 11 -4.25 3.95 47.28
CA LYS A 11 -5.09 2.84 46.86
C LYS A 11 -4.21 1.61 46.74
N GLY A 12 -4.31 0.74 47.74
CA GLY A 12 -3.81 -0.63 47.67
C GLY A 12 -4.56 -1.38 46.57
N GLU A 13 -3.82 -1.78 45.54
CA GLU A 13 -4.23 -2.88 44.68
C GLU A 13 -3.69 -4.17 45.32
N GLU A 14 -4.62 -4.97 45.83
CA GLU A 14 -4.39 -6.36 46.19
C GLU A 14 -3.91 -7.12 44.95
N LEU A 15 -2.64 -7.51 44.98
CA LEU A 15 -2.08 -8.51 44.07
C LEU A 15 -2.77 -9.84 44.38
N SER A 16 -3.70 -10.24 43.50
CA SER A 16 -4.20 -11.61 43.47
C SER A 16 -3.10 -12.52 42.92
N GLU A 17 -2.47 -13.26 43.81
CA GLU A 17 -1.60 -14.42 43.54
C GLU A 17 -2.43 -15.62 43.06
N ALA A 18 -3.11 -15.48 41.92
CA ALA A 18 -3.83 -16.58 41.29
C ALA A 18 -3.69 -16.48 39.76
N GLY A 19 -2.51 -16.86 39.26
CA GLY A 19 -2.26 -16.85 37.82
C GLY A 19 -0.86 -17.23 37.34
N GLN A 20 -0.03 -17.83 38.20
CA GLN A 20 1.28 -18.39 37.81
C GLN A 20 1.30 -19.91 37.97
N GLU A 21 0.28 -20.59 37.44
CA GLU A 21 0.41 -21.98 36.99
C GLU A 21 0.31 -21.98 35.46
N ALA A 22 1.38 -21.49 34.83
CA ALA A 22 1.57 -21.58 33.39
C ALA A 22 2.61 -22.67 33.11
N ALA A 23 2.11 -23.87 32.82
CA ALA A 23 2.67 -24.84 31.90
C ALA A 23 4.20 -25.02 31.92
N GLU A 24 4.70 -25.84 32.85
CA GLU A 24 5.79 -26.75 32.49
C GLU A 24 5.27 -27.65 31.35
N VAL A 25 5.62 -27.29 30.12
CA VAL A 25 5.39 -28.15 28.95
C VAL A 25 6.22 -29.41 29.18
N ASP A 26 5.53 -30.50 29.51
CA ASP A 26 6.13 -31.81 29.71
C ASP A 26 6.93 -32.22 28.46
N ALA A 27 8.25 -32.04 28.53
CA ALA A 27 9.18 -32.26 27.42
C ALA A 27 9.33 -33.73 27.01
N ASN A 28 8.53 -34.61 27.63
CA ASN A 28 8.42 -36.04 27.34
C ASN A 28 7.07 -36.45 26.72
N ARG A 29 6.12 -35.52 26.53
CA ARG A 29 4.87 -35.83 25.83
C ARG A 29 5.15 -36.03 24.33
N GLU A 30 4.71 -37.17 23.79
CA GLU A 30 4.81 -37.43 22.35
C GLU A 30 4.03 -36.35 21.57
N PRO A 31 4.65 -35.74 20.53
CA PRO A 31 3.98 -34.74 19.74
C PRO A 31 2.76 -35.35 19.03
N ALA A 32 1.70 -34.55 18.85
CA ALA A 32 0.55 -35.00 18.07
C ALA A 32 1.02 -35.50 16.69
N PRO A 33 0.46 -36.61 16.18
CA PRO A 33 0.97 -37.30 15.00
C PRO A 33 0.96 -36.44 13.73
N ASP A 34 0.12 -35.41 13.68
CA ASP A 34 -0.01 -34.46 12.58
C ASP A 34 0.55 -33.06 12.88
N SER A 35 1.41 -32.95 13.90
CA SER A 35 2.06 -31.71 14.31
C SER A 35 3.31 -31.38 13.46
N ILE A 36 3.75 -30.11 13.53
CA ILE A 36 5.02 -29.69 12.91
C ILE A 36 6.23 -30.39 13.53
N ALA A 37 6.19 -30.73 14.82
CA ALA A 37 7.24 -31.50 15.47
C ALA A 37 7.37 -32.91 14.87
N ALA A 38 6.23 -33.61 14.69
CA ALA A 38 6.21 -34.93 14.04
C ALA A 38 6.66 -34.84 12.57
N PHE A 39 6.24 -33.79 11.86
CA PHE A 39 6.71 -33.54 10.50
C PHE A 39 8.23 -33.27 10.44
N ALA A 40 8.79 -32.55 11.41
CA ALA A 40 10.23 -32.26 11.46
C ALA A 40 11.07 -33.53 11.57
N VAL A 41 10.61 -34.51 12.37
CA VAL A 41 11.24 -35.83 12.49
C VAL A 41 11.18 -36.56 11.15
N TYR A 42 9.99 -36.70 10.57
CA TYR A 42 9.80 -37.33 9.25
C TYR A 42 10.69 -36.69 8.17
N LEU A 43 10.76 -35.36 8.18
CA LEU A 43 11.55 -34.59 7.23
C LEU A 43 13.05 -34.85 7.38
N SER A 44 13.54 -35.02 8.61
CA SER A 44 14.95 -35.33 8.88
C SER A 44 15.36 -36.72 8.38
N GLU A 45 14.41 -37.67 8.37
CA GLU A 45 14.62 -39.05 7.90
C GLU A 45 14.49 -39.17 6.38
N THR A 46 13.66 -38.33 5.75
CA THR A 46 13.30 -38.46 4.33
C THR A 46 14.15 -37.59 3.39
N LEU A 47 14.79 -36.53 3.91
CA LEU A 47 15.66 -35.68 3.08
C LEU A 47 17.03 -36.32 2.90
N ASP A 48 17.23 -37.07 1.82
CA ASP A 48 18.53 -37.73 1.56
C ASP A 48 19.62 -36.79 1.02
N GLU A 49 19.26 -35.63 0.46
CA GLU A 49 20.25 -34.71 -0.11
C GLU A 49 20.79 -33.73 0.93
N GLU A 50 22.07 -33.86 1.30
CA GLU A 50 22.79 -32.94 2.20
C GLU A 50 22.63 -31.47 1.76
N LYS A 51 22.66 -31.21 0.44
CA LYS A 51 22.45 -29.87 -0.13
C LYS A 51 21.06 -29.28 0.19
N ARG A 52 20.02 -30.11 0.31
CA ARG A 52 18.67 -29.67 0.69
C ARG A 52 18.57 -29.45 2.20
N ARG A 53 19.20 -30.31 3.01
CA ARG A 53 19.25 -30.11 4.48
C ARG A 53 19.89 -28.78 4.85
N ARG A 54 20.95 -28.36 4.14
CA ARG A 54 21.60 -27.04 4.31
C ARG A 54 20.70 -25.83 4.00
N LYS A 55 19.53 -26.02 3.41
CA LYS A 55 18.53 -24.98 3.12
C LYS A 55 17.34 -24.99 4.10
N LEU A 56 17.39 -25.84 5.12
CA LEU A 56 16.43 -25.86 6.22
C LEU A 56 17.10 -25.41 7.50
N ARG A 57 16.34 -24.74 8.35
CA ARG A 57 16.76 -24.48 9.74
C ARG A 57 15.67 -24.90 10.69
N VAL A 58 16.05 -25.57 11.77
CA VAL A 58 15.13 -25.84 12.86
C VAL A 58 15.27 -24.74 13.89
N LEU A 59 14.15 -24.17 14.31
CA LEU A 59 14.03 -23.22 15.40
C LEU A 59 13.12 -23.83 16.46
N LYS A 60 13.20 -23.35 17.70
CA LYS A 60 12.26 -23.77 18.78
C LYS A 60 10.80 -23.59 18.39
N ARG A 61 10.50 -22.60 17.56
CA ARG A 61 9.15 -22.24 17.10
C ARG A 61 8.74 -22.84 15.76
N GLY A 62 9.57 -23.69 15.13
CA GLY A 62 9.20 -24.34 13.88
C GLY A 62 10.35 -24.57 12.91
N ILE A 63 10.00 -24.91 11.67
CA ILE A 63 10.96 -25.20 10.60
C ILE A 63 11.01 -24.01 9.65
N PHE A 64 12.17 -23.38 9.54
CA PHE A 64 12.42 -22.39 8.48
C PHE A 64 12.80 -23.11 7.19
N VAL A 65 12.09 -22.76 6.12
CA VAL A 65 12.24 -23.32 4.79
C VAL A 65 12.72 -22.23 3.85
N HIS A 66 13.94 -22.36 3.33
CA HIS A 66 14.48 -21.44 2.33
C HIS A 66 13.62 -21.37 1.07
N GLU A 67 13.58 -20.21 0.41
CA GLU A 67 12.65 -19.92 -0.68
C GLU A 67 12.66 -20.96 -1.83
N GLU A 68 13.84 -21.46 -2.18
CA GLU A 68 14.02 -22.46 -3.24
C GLU A 68 13.48 -23.85 -2.89
N LEU A 69 13.23 -24.12 -1.60
CA LEU A 69 12.71 -25.42 -1.14
C LEU A 69 11.22 -25.38 -0.80
N ILE A 70 10.56 -24.22 -0.83
CA ILE A 70 9.17 -24.07 -0.36
C ILE A 70 8.22 -25.06 -1.03
N ASP A 71 8.25 -25.15 -2.36
CA ASP A 71 7.36 -26.03 -3.11
C ASP A 71 7.65 -27.51 -2.84
N HIS A 72 8.93 -27.89 -2.78
CA HIS A 72 9.35 -29.25 -2.48
C HIS A 72 8.91 -29.68 -1.08
N ILE A 73 9.11 -28.84 -0.06
CA ILE A 73 8.71 -29.15 1.31
C ILE A 73 7.18 -29.23 1.43
N ALA A 74 6.45 -28.41 0.68
CA ALA A 74 4.99 -28.52 0.62
C ALA A 74 4.53 -29.85 0.01
N ASP A 75 5.23 -30.36 -1.01
CA ASP A 75 4.94 -31.66 -1.62
C ASP A 75 5.20 -32.80 -0.62
N VAL A 76 6.37 -32.79 0.02
CA VAL A 76 6.74 -33.76 1.07
C VAL A 76 5.73 -33.75 2.23
N TYR A 77 5.30 -32.56 2.67
CA TYR A 77 4.26 -32.44 3.69
C TYR A 77 2.91 -32.98 3.23
N THR A 78 2.55 -32.76 1.96
CA THR A 78 1.29 -33.24 1.38
C THR A 78 1.27 -34.77 1.30
N GLU A 79 2.40 -35.38 0.95
CA GLU A 79 2.55 -36.85 0.94
C GLU A 79 2.44 -37.42 2.35
N TRP A 80 3.21 -36.87 3.29
CA TRP A 80 3.21 -37.28 4.70
C TRP A 80 1.83 -37.17 5.36
N ILE A 81 1.16 -36.02 5.23
CA ILE A 81 -0.14 -35.82 5.88
C ILE A 81 -1.21 -36.74 5.28
N ASN A 82 -1.07 -37.10 4.00
CA ASN A 82 -1.96 -38.04 3.33
C ASN A 82 -1.67 -39.50 3.71
N SER A 83 -0.43 -39.87 3.99
CA SER A 83 -0.13 -41.21 4.53
C SER A 83 -0.68 -41.40 5.95
N LEU A 84 -0.84 -40.32 6.72
CA LEU A 84 -1.51 -40.35 8.03
C LEU A 84 -3.04 -40.39 7.90
N SER A 85 -3.60 -39.80 6.83
CA SER A 85 -5.04 -39.61 6.65
C SER A 85 -5.67 -40.75 5.83
N GLY A 86 -5.87 -41.92 6.46
CA GLY A 86 -6.24 -43.19 5.79
C GLY A 86 -7.27 -43.14 4.64
N ASN A 87 -8.31 -42.30 4.69
CA ASN A 87 -9.36 -42.26 3.65
C ASN A 87 -9.62 -40.88 3.01
N LYS A 88 -9.02 -39.78 3.50
CA LYS A 88 -9.32 -38.43 3.01
C LYS A 88 -8.05 -37.70 2.64
N LYS A 89 -7.71 -37.72 1.34
CA LYS A 89 -6.59 -36.97 0.80
C LYS A 89 -6.83 -35.46 0.93
N LEU A 90 -5.87 -34.75 1.51
CA LEU A 90 -5.80 -33.31 1.56
C LEU A 90 -5.18 -32.80 0.25
N PRO A 91 -5.89 -31.94 -0.52
CA PRO A 91 -5.33 -31.27 -1.69
C PRO A 91 -4.09 -30.45 -1.32
N ARG A 92 -3.12 -30.36 -2.23
CA ARG A 92 -1.85 -29.67 -2.04
C ARG A 92 -2.02 -28.23 -1.54
N GLU A 93 -2.97 -27.48 -2.08
CA GLU A 93 -3.20 -26.08 -1.67
C GLU A 93 -3.67 -25.98 -0.21
N LYS A 94 -4.50 -26.94 0.24
CA LYS A 94 -4.94 -27.02 1.63
C LYS A 94 -3.81 -27.47 2.55
N ALA A 95 -2.98 -28.42 2.09
CA ALA A 95 -1.80 -28.87 2.81
C ALA A 95 -0.77 -27.73 2.96
N PHE A 96 -0.49 -27.00 1.89
CA PHE A 96 0.37 -25.81 1.89
C PHE A 96 -0.11 -24.76 2.89
N LYS A 97 -1.40 -24.42 2.85
CA LYS A 97 -2.00 -23.46 3.78
C LYS A 97 -1.98 -23.98 5.22
N ARG A 98 -2.12 -25.29 5.44
CA ARG A 98 -2.01 -25.91 6.76
C ARG A 98 -0.58 -25.82 7.30
N LEU A 99 0.42 -26.08 6.46
CA LEU A 99 1.83 -26.04 6.83
C LEU A 99 2.32 -24.62 7.13
N PHE A 100 2.01 -23.66 6.27
CA PHE A 100 2.53 -22.28 6.37
C PHE A 100 1.51 -21.24 6.84
N GLY A 101 0.33 -21.68 7.29
CA GLY A 101 -0.77 -20.83 7.76
C GLY A 101 -1.52 -20.02 6.68
N SER A 102 -0.95 -19.87 5.48
CA SER A 102 -1.50 -19.04 4.41
C SER A 102 -1.13 -19.54 3.01
N GLU A 103 -1.91 -19.16 2.00
CA GLU A 103 -1.57 -19.35 0.58
C GLU A 103 -0.40 -18.44 0.14
N LEU A 104 -0.18 -17.34 0.87
CA LEU A 104 0.91 -16.41 0.65
C LEU A 104 1.59 -16.20 2.00
N PRO A 105 2.43 -17.14 2.47
CA PRO A 105 3.06 -17.04 3.77
C PRO A 105 3.96 -15.81 3.86
N ASP A 106 4.15 -15.35 5.09
CA ASP A 106 5.04 -14.23 5.36
C ASP A 106 6.49 -14.71 5.23
N PHE A 107 7.32 -13.87 4.63
CA PHE A 107 8.72 -14.18 4.35
C PHE A 107 9.62 -13.58 5.42
N TYR A 108 10.66 -14.33 5.77
CA TYR A 108 11.66 -13.94 6.74
C TYR A 108 13.08 -14.11 6.17
N TYR A 109 14.05 -13.39 6.74
CA TYR A 109 15.46 -13.69 6.59
C TYR A 109 16.01 -14.41 7.80
N ILE A 110 16.86 -15.39 7.53
CA ILE A 110 17.93 -15.84 8.43
C ILE A 110 19.24 -15.24 7.93
N VAL A 111 20.00 -14.59 8.80
CA VAL A 111 21.32 -14.04 8.46
C VAL A 111 22.40 -14.90 9.10
N GLU A 112 23.21 -15.55 8.27
CA GLU A 112 24.27 -16.45 8.69
C GLU A 112 25.59 -16.02 8.06
N GLY A 113 26.43 -15.37 8.88
CA GLY A 113 27.72 -14.82 8.46
C GLY A 113 27.58 -13.82 7.31
N LYS A 114 27.96 -14.24 6.09
CA LYS A 114 27.89 -13.40 4.89
C LYS A 114 26.62 -13.61 4.06
N GLN A 115 25.74 -14.53 4.43
CA GLN A 115 24.57 -14.88 3.63
C GLN A 115 23.28 -14.41 4.29
N ALA A 116 22.32 -13.97 3.47
CA ALA A 116 20.94 -13.78 3.88
C ALA A 116 20.08 -14.82 3.18
N LEU A 117 19.41 -15.65 3.97
CA LEU A 117 18.58 -16.76 3.53
C LEU A 117 17.12 -16.31 3.63
N PRO A 118 16.46 -15.94 2.51
CA PRO A 118 15.03 -15.68 2.50
C PRO A 118 14.24 -16.98 2.53
N GLY A 119 13.13 -17.01 3.25
CA GLY A 119 12.30 -18.20 3.36
C GLY A 119 11.03 -17.96 4.17
N VAL A 120 10.36 -19.05 4.51
CA VAL A 120 9.09 -19.07 5.26
C VAL A 120 9.23 -19.92 6.50
N LEU A 121 8.43 -19.65 7.52
CA LEU A 121 8.40 -20.44 8.75
C LEU A 121 7.16 -21.33 8.75
N ALA A 122 7.35 -22.64 8.85
CA ALA A 122 6.30 -23.57 9.26
C ALA A 122 6.23 -23.56 10.79
N GLU A 123 5.23 -22.87 11.34
CA GLU A 123 5.14 -22.59 12.78
C GLU A 123 4.62 -23.80 13.58
N GLY A 124 5.37 -24.15 14.62
CA GLY A 124 4.98 -25.17 15.59
C GLY A 124 6.15 -25.48 16.51
N GLU A 125 5.87 -25.69 17.80
CA GLU A 125 6.93 -25.91 18.79
C GLU A 125 7.71 -27.20 18.51
N ILE A 126 9.04 -27.11 18.57
CA ILE A 126 9.96 -28.25 18.41
C ILE A 126 10.77 -28.35 19.70
N PRO A 127 10.42 -29.25 20.63
CA PRO A 127 11.00 -29.29 21.98
C PRO A 127 12.50 -29.61 22.03
N LYS A 128 13.00 -30.42 21.08
CA LYS A 128 14.41 -30.87 21.03
C LYS A 128 14.99 -30.70 19.62
N PRO A 129 15.19 -29.46 19.14
CA PRO A 129 15.70 -29.18 17.79
C PRO A 129 17.04 -29.87 17.50
N GLU A 130 17.90 -29.99 18.51
CA GLU A 130 19.26 -30.51 18.38
C GLU A 130 19.32 -32.01 18.08
N LYS A 131 18.20 -32.73 18.29
CA LYS A 131 18.09 -34.16 17.99
C LYS A 131 17.76 -34.44 16.53
N LEU A 132 17.37 -33.42 15.77
CA LEU A 132 17.08 -33.55 14.35
C LEU A 132 18.38 -33.41 13.56
N ASP A 133 18.56 -34.23 12.53
CA ASP A 133 19.68 -34.14 11.60
C ASP A 133 19.51 -32.98 10.58
N ILE A 134 19.15 -31.81 11.11
CA ILE A 134 18.91 -30.57 10.39
C ILE A 134 19.56 -29.45 11.21
N THR A 135 20.23 -28.50 10.55
CA THR A 135 20.91 -27.38 11.21
C THR A 135 19.97 -26.57 12.10
N VAL A 136 20.31 -26.44 13.38
CA VAL A 136 19.58 -25.61 14.34
C VAL A 136 19.99 -24.15 14.19
N HIS A 137 19.01 -23.26 14.15
CA HIS A 137 19.22 -21.81 14.14
C HIS A 137 18.75 -21.19 15.46
N HIS A 138 19.68 -20.54 16.16
CA HIS A 138 19.41 -19.89 17.46
C HIS A 138 19.14 -18.39 17.35
N GLY A 139 19.30 -17.79 16.17
CA GLY A 139 19.08 -16.36 15.93
C GLY A 139 17.60 -15.98 15.76
N SER A 140 17.35 -14.68 15.71
CA SER A 140 16.03 -14.13 15.40
C SER A 140 15.80 -14.08 13.90
N LEU A 141 14.56 -14.35 13.47
CA LEU A 141 14.15 -14.11 12.09
C LEU A 141 13.91 -12.61 11.87
N LEU A 142 14.42 -12.08 10.76
CA LEU A 142 14.14 -10.71 10.33
C LEU A 142 12.95 -10.71 9.38
N ASP A 143 11.90 -9.97 9.69
CA ASP A 143 10.71 -9.90 8.84
C ASP A 143 10.99 -9.13 7.54
N THR A 144 10.74 -9.77 6.39
CA THR A 144 10.89 -9.12 5.08
C THR A 144 9.78 -8.12 4.78
N LYS A 145 8.74 -8.07 5.62
CA LYS A 145 7.64 -7.12 5.55
C LYS A 145 8.19 -5.72 5.40
N ASP A 146 8.94 -5.26 6.40
CA ASP A 146 9.39 -3.86 6.50
C ASP A 146 10.90 -3.70 6.25
N TYR A 147 11.63 -4.80 6.02
CA TYR A 147 13.07 -4.80 5.86
C TYR A 147 13.51 -5.55 4.60
N LEU A 148 14.51 -5.00 3.91
CA LEU A 148 15.17 -5.61 2.77
C LEU A 148 16.66 -5.69 3.04
N HIS A 149 17.17 -6.91 3.17
CA HIS A 149 18.57 -7.12 3.54
C HIS A 149 19.49 -6.81 2.33
N PRO A 150 20.61 -6.09 2.49
CA PRO A 150 21.51 -5.72 1.37
C PRO A 150 22.12 -6.90 0.61
N ARG A 151 22.16 -8.08 1.24
CA ARG A 151 22.66 -9.34 0.66
C ARG A 151 21.55 -10.31 0.27
N ASP A 152 20.34 -9.80 0.03
CA ASP A 152 19.25 -10.63 -0.48
C ASP A 152 19.65 -11.26 -1.82
N PRO A 153 19.48 -12.58 -1.99
CA PRO A 153 19.71 -13.27 -3.27
C PRO A 153 18.96 -12.65 -4.46
N LEU A 154 17.88 -11.91 -4.22
CA LEU A 154 17.16 -11.12 -5.22
C LEU A 154 18.12 -10.25 -6.04
N PHE A 155 19.12 -9.62 -5.42
CA PHE A 155 20.04 -8.68 -6.08
C PHE A 155 21.08 -9.37 -6.95
N GLU A 156 21.37 -10.65 -6.68
CA GLU A 156 22.31 -11.45 -7.47
C GLU A 156 21.56 -12.18 -8.61
N ASN A 157 20.35 -12.67 -8.32
CA ASN A 157 19.60 -13.55 -9.22
C ASN A 157 18.64 -12.81 -10.16
N SER A 158 18.25 -11.56 -9.85
CA SER A 158 17.26 -10.82 -10.65
C SER A 158 17.92 -9.89 -11.66
N LYS A 159 17.86 -10.27 -12.94
CA LYS A 159 18.36 -9.42 -14.03
C LYS A 159 17.77 -8.00 -13.97
N GLY A 160 18.63 -6.99 -13.91
CA GLY A 160 18.23 -5.58 -13.89
C GLY A 160 17.75 -5.07 -12.53
N ILE A 161 18.07 -5.77 -11.45
CA ILE A 161 17.95 -5.27 -10.08
C ILE A 161 19.30 -5.48 -9.42
N SER A 162 19.89 -4.42 -8.89
CA SER A 162 21.13 -4.51 -8.11
C SER A 162 21.06 -3.59 -6.91
N SER A 163 21.95 -3.79 -5.94
CA SER A 163 22.00 -2.98 -4.73
C SER A 163 23.41 -2.54 -4.41
N GLU A 164 23.50 -1.37 -3.79
CA GLU A 164 24.72 -0.79 -3.26
C GLU A 164 24.44 -0.27 -1.84
N LEU A 165 25.37 -0.48 -0.91
CA LEU A 165 25.26 0.08 0.43
C LEU A 165 25.91 1.48 0.43
N ASP A 166 25.10 2.52 0.54
CA ASP A 166 25.58 3.89 0.75
C ASP A 166 25.77 4.12 2.26
N PRO A 167 26.97 4.49 2.73
CA PRO A 167 27.25 4.68 4.16
C PRO A 167 26.37 5.74 4.84
N VAL A 168 25.85 6.70 4.09
CA VAL A 168 25.06 7.83 4.61
C VAL A 168 23.57 7.59 4.38
N LYS A 169 23.20 7.05 3.23
CA LYS A 169 21.79 6.92 2.80
C LYS A 169 21.21 5.51 2.98
N GLY A 170 22.03 4.55 3.38
CA GLY A 170 21.65 3.15 3.55
C GLY A 170 21.56 2.40 2.23
N LEU A 171 20.65 1.44 2.14
CA LEU A 171 20.51 0.59 0.96
C LEU A 171 19.97 1.38 -0.24
N LYS A 172 20.78 1.46 -1.29
CA LYS A 172 20.44 2.04 -2.58
C LYS A 172 20.21 0.92 -3.59
N ILE A 173 19.08 0.94 -4.27
CA ILE A 173 18.66 -0.11 -5.20
C ILE A 173 18.58 0.48 -6.59
N THR A 174 19.21 -0.18 -7.54
CA THR A 174 19.21 0.18 -8.94
C THR A 174 18.25 -0.74 -9.70
N LEU A 175 17.30 -0.16 -10.41
CA LEU A 175 16.30 -0.86 -11.22
C LEU A 175 16.50 -0.52 -12.70
N GLU A 176 16.92 -1.50 -13.49
CA GLU A 176 17.00 -1.38 -14.94
C GLU A 176 15.65 -1.72 -15.58
N ALA A 177 15.07 -0.73 -16.24
CA ALA A 177 13.80 -0.84 -16.94
C ALA A 177 13.94 -0.39 -18.40
N GLY A 178 14.29 -1.33 -19.26
CA GLY A 178 14.59 -1.06 -20.67
C GLY A 178 16.01 -0.51 -20.81
N LYS A 179 16.17 0.66 -21.44
CA LYS A 179 17.46 1.35 -21.59
C LYS A 179 17.73 2.38 -20.48
N ARG A 180 16.94 2.37 -19.41
CA ARG A 180 17.02 3.35 -18.32
C ARG A 180 17.29 2.65 -17.00
N SER A 181 18.08 3.32 -16.18
CA SER A 181 18.37 2.93 -14.82
C SER A 181 17.68 3.89 -13.86
N TYR A 182 17.07 3.34 -12.80
CA TYR A 182 16.35 4.08 -11.79
C TYR A 182 16.92 3.76 -10.42
N LEU A 183 17.12 4.78 -9.60
CA LEU A 183 17.62 4.62 -8.25
C LEU A 183 16.47 4.73 -7.26
N VAL A 184 16.40 3.80 -6.30
CA VAL A 184 15.30 3.70 -5.33
C VAL A 184 15.89 3.40 -3.96
N ASN A 185 15.37 4.05 -2.93
CA ASN A 185 15.69 3.74 -1.54
C ASN A 185 14.57 2.93 -0.88
N THR A 186 14.82 2.41 0.32
CA THR A 186 13.84 1.61 1.07
C THR A 186 12.54 2.37 1.38
N ALA A 187 12.62 3.67 1.67
CA ALA A 187 11.44 4.50 1.94
C ALA A 187 10.44 4.51 0.77
N ILE A 188 10.94 4.60 -0.46
CA ILE A 188 10.11 4.59 -1.67
C ILE A 188 9.52 3.21 -1.94
N LEU A 189 10.25 2.13 -1.62
CA LEU A 189 9.70 0.77 -1.70
C LEU A 189 8.54 0.59 -0.71
N THR A 190 8.69 1.07 0.51
CA THR A 190 7.64 1.01 1.53
C THR A 190 6.42 1.85 1.11
N GLU A 191 6.64 3.07 0.63
CA GLU A 191 5.56 3.92 0.11
C GLU A 191 4.82 3.24 -1.06
N PHE A 192 5.54 2.60 -1.97
CA PHE A 192 4.95 1.90 -3.10
C PHE A 192 4.16 0.65 -2.66
N ARG A 193 4.65 -0.10 -1.66
CA ARG A 193 3.91 -1.21 -1.06
C ARG A 193 2.58 -0.76 -0.47
N GLU A 194 2.58 0.34 0.30
CA GLU A 194 1.35 0.90 0.90
C GLU A 194 0.35 1.34 -0.17
N LEU A 195 0.83 1.95 -1.25
CA LEU A 195 0.02 2.27 -2.43
C LEU A 195 -0.58 1.00 -3.04
N ALA A 196 0.24 -0.04 -3.25
CA ALA A 196 -0.20 -1.32 -3.80
C ALA A 196 -1.25 -2.01 -2.91
N ALA A 197 -1.12 -1.89 -1.58
CA ALA A 197 -2.08 -2.40 -0.62
C ALA A 197 -3.48 -1.77 -0.71
N ASN A 198 -3.63 -0.66 -1.43
CA ASN A 198 -4.93 -0.02 -1.71
C ASN A 198 -5.37 -0.17 -3.17
N ASN A 199 -4.54 -0.75 -4.03
CA ASN A 199 -4.81 -0.90 -5.46
C ASN A 199 -5.16 -2.35 -5.82
N ASN A 200 -6.44 -2.62 -6.06
CA ASN A 200 -6.94 -3.97 -6.38
C ASN A 200 -6.27 -4.61 -7.61
N ARG A 201 -5.83 -3.82 -8.59
CA ARG A 201 -5.12 -4.35 -9.75
C ARG A 201 -3.73 -4.83 -9.34
N LEU A 202 -2.99 -4.03 -8.58
CA LEU A 202 -1.65 -4.40 -8.11
C LEU A 202 -1.69 -5.61 -7.17
N LYS A 203 -2.69 -5.71 -6.29
CA LYS A 203 -2.88 -6.90 -5.45
C LYS A 203 -3.04 -8.19 -6.24
N ARG A 204 -3.71 -8.13 -7.39
CA ARG A 204 -3.92 -9.30 -8.25
C ARG A 204 -2.68 -9.60 -9.09
N GLU A 205 -2.02 -8.57 -9.63
CA GLU A 205 -0.85 -8.72 -10.51
C GLU A 205 0.41 -9.12 -9.72
N PHE A 206 0.56 -8.64 -8.47
CA PHE A 206 1.74 -8.86 -7.62
C PHE A 206 1.34 -9.05 -6.15
N PRO A 207 0.69 -10.16 -5.79
CA PRO A 207 0.12 -10.34 -4.45
C PRO A 207 1.17 -10.34 -3.33
N ARG A 208 2.38 -10.87 -3.59
CA ARG A 208 3.47 -10.95 -2.61
C ARG A 208 4.02 -9.58 -2.19
N MET A 209 4.03 -8.59 -3.08
CA MET A 209 4.57 -7.26 -2.74
C MET A 209 3.78 -6.57 -1.62
N VAL A 210 2.48 -6.87 -1.51
CA VAL A 210 1.60 -6.25 -0.51
C VAL A 210 1.97 -6.70 0.90
N LYS A 211 2.53 -7.91 1.03
CA LYS A 211 2.97 -8.48 2.30
C LYS A 211 4.42 -8.14 2.62
N SER A 212 5.28 -8.00 1.62
CA SER A 212 6.72 -7.88 1.84
C SER A 212 7.40 -6.89 0.90
N VAL A 213 8.21 -6.00 1.49
CA VAL A 213 9.05 -5.03 0.76
C VAL A 213 10.05 -5.74 -0.15
N ARG A 214 10.45 -6.98 0.18
CA ARG A 214 11.34 -7.80 -0.66
C ARG A 214 10.87 -7.95 -2.10
N PHE A 215 9.55 -8.09 -2.31
CA PHE A 215 9.00 -8.30 -3.66
C PHE A 215 8.67 -7.00 -4.40
N VAL A 216 8.88 -5.84 -3.76
CA VAL A 216 8.58 -4.53 -4.36
C VAL A 216 9.53 -4.16 -5.50
N PRO A 217 10.86 -4.34 -5.43
CA PRO A 217 11.78 -4.00 -6.51
C PRO A 217 11.39 -4.60 -7.86
N GLU A 218 10.98 -5.88 -7.88
CA GLU A 218 10.58 -6.56 -9.10
C GLU A 218 9.28 -5.99 -9.70
N ALA A 219 8.26 -5.79 -8.86
CA ALA A 219 7.00 -5.18 -9.28
C ALA A 219 7.21 -3.75 -9.79
N LEU A 220 8.03 -2.95 -9.09
CA LEU A 220 8.33 -1.57 -9.45
C LEU A 220 9.07 -1.50 -10.79
N ARG A 221 10.12 -2.32 -10.98
CA ARG A 221 10.84 -2.46 -12.24
C ARG A 221 9.90 -2.82 -13.40
N HIS A 222 9.01 -3.80 -13.17
CA HIS A 222 8.03 -4.22 -14.16
C HIS A 222 7.12 -3.07 -14.61
N LEU A 223 6.64 -2.27 -13.66
CA LEU A 223 5.76 -1.14 -13.92
C LEU A 223 6.50 0.05 -14.56
N LEU A 224 7.73 0.33 -14.16
CA LEU A 224 8.58 1.36 -14.77
C LEU A 224 8.85 1.06 -16.25
N ARG A 225 9.04 -0.22 -16.60
CA ARG A 225 9.20 -0.64 -18.00
C ARG A 225 7.96 -0.33 -18.85
N LYS A 226 6.77 -0.43 -18.26
CA LYS A 226 5.48 -0.13 -18.92
C LYS A 226 5.09 1.36 -18.83
N SER A 227 5.79 2.14 -18.01
CA SER A 227 5.44 3.53 -17.77
C SER A 227 5.73 4.42 -18.98
N ARG A 228 4.93 5.47 -19.15
CA ARG A 228 5.08 6.46 -20.22
C ARG A 228 5.53 7.78 -19.63
N HIS A 229 6.44 8.46 -20.32
CA HIS A 229 6.81 9.82 -19.97
C HIS A 229 5.60 10.76 -20.11
N ILE A 230 5.44 11.67 -19.17
CA ILE A 230 4.43 12.72 -19.21
C ILE A 230 5.12 14.04 -19.57
N SER A 231 4.77 14.57 -20.75
CA SER A 231 5.27 15.87 -21.21
C SER A 231 4.96 16.97 -20.21
N GLU A 232 5.88 17.92 -20.07
CA GLU A 232 5.75 19.11 -19.22
C GLU A 232 4.54 19.97 -19.55
N ARG A 233 4.04 19.93 -20.79
CA ARG A 233 2.84 20.65 -21.22
C ARG A 233 1.54 20.01 -20.71
N ARG A 234 1.60 18.77 -20.22
CA ARG A 234 0.40 18.08 -19.74
C ARG A 234 0.11 18.51 -18.32
N LYS A 235 -1.15 18.89 -18.08
CA LYS A 235 -1.64 19.22 -16.74
C LYS A 235 -1.70 17.97 -15.85
N VAL A 236 -0.97 17.97 -14.74
CA VAL A 236 -0.85 16.84 -13.80
C VAL A 236 -0.87 17.33 -12.35
N LEU A 237 -1.62 16.62 -11.51
CA LEU A 237 -1.59 16.79 -10.06
C LEU A 237 -0.29 16.23 -9.50
N ILE A 238 0.52 17.06 -8.86
CA ILE A 238 1.78 16.69 -8.20
C ILE A 238 1.76 17.05 -6.71
N PRO A 239 2.59 16.39 -5.87
CA PRO A 239 2.77 16.82 -4.49
C PRO A 239 3.40 18.21 -4.42
N ALA A 240 2.99 19.01 -3.43
CA ALA A 240 3.37 20.41 -3.32
C ALA A 240 4.87 20.62 -3.09
N SER A 241 5.57 19.64 -2.50
CA SER A 241 7.03 19.67 -2.34
C SER A 241 7.77 19.80 -3.68
N PHE A 242 7.24 19.18 -4.73
CA PHE A 242 7.88 19.12 -6.05
C PHE A 242 7.47 20.26 -6.98
N ARG A 243 6.62 21.20 -6.54
CA ARG A 243 6.11 22.29 -7.40
C ARG A 243 7.22 23.17 -7.97
N LYS A 244 8.26 23.44 -7.18
CA LYS A 244 9.38 24.32 -7.58
C LYS A 244 10.53 23.55 -8.23
N GLU A 245 10.46 22.22 -8.25
CA GLU A 245 11.53 21.39 -8.77
C GLU A 245 11.43 21.32 -10.30
N ARG A 246 12.41 21.95 -10.97
CA ARG A 246 12.44 22.02 -12.44
C ARG A 246 12.87 20.68 -13.05
N ASN A 247 13.82 20.00 -12.43
CA ASN A 247 14.44 18.78 -12.94
C ASN A 247 13.72 17.50 -12.46
N ILE A 248 12.39 17.51 -12.47
CA ILE A 248 11.58 16.32 -12.15
C ILE A 248 10.95 15.78 -13.44
N GLU A 249 11.34 14.57 -13.81
CA GLU A 249 10.65 13.76 -14.80
C GLU A 249 9.43 13.08 -14.15
N ILE A 250 8.29 13.11 -14.86
CA ILE A 250 7.07 12.42 -14.45
C ILE A 250 6.84 11.24 -15.40
N ARG A 251 6.77 10.02 -14.86
CA ARG A 251 6.32 8.84 -15.61
C ARG A 251 5.02 8.31 -15.05
N ARG A 252 4.17 7.73 -15.92
CA ARG A 252 2.84 7.23 -15.56
C ARG A 252 2.57 5.84 -16.10
N VAL A 253 1.94 4.98 -15.29
CA VAL A 253 1.35 3.71 -15.72
C VAL A 253 -0.05 3.58 -15.15
N GLY A 254 -1.08 3.56 -16.00
CA GLY A 254 -2.47 3.57 -15.53
C GLY A 254 -2.78 4.85 -14.74
N ALA A 255 -3.07 4.73 -13.44
CA ALA A 255 -3.32 5.86 -12.53
C ALA A 255 -2.13 6.17 -11.58
N ILE A 256 -1.04 5.42 -11.72
CA ILE A 256 0.16 5.52 -10.87
C ILE A 256 1.15 6.47 -11.54
N TYR A 257 1.72 7.37 -10.75
CA TYR A 257 2.72 8.35 -11.12
C TYR A 257 4.02 8.09 -10.36
N PHE A 258 5.13 8.22 -11.08
CA PHE A 258 6.49 8.17 -10.56
C PHE A 258 7.14 9.53 -10.81
N LEU A 259 7.63 10.16 -9.75
CA LEU A 259 8.47 11.36 -9.85
C LEU A 259 9.92 10.95 -9.76
N ILE A 260 10.71 11.42 -10.72
CA ILE A 260 12.09 11.01 -10.92
C ILE A 260 12.93 12.27 -11.00
N ASP A 261 13.93 12.42 -10.13
CA ASP A 261 14.81 13.58 -10.15
C ASP A 261 15.81 13.55 -11.31
N GLY A 262 16.55 14.64 -11.48
CA GLY A 262 17.56 14.76 -12.54
C GLY A 262 18.72 13.77 -12.44
N SER A 263 18.88 13.09 -11.29
CA SER A 263 19.88 12.03 -11.09
C SER A 263 19.31 10.62 -11.31
N GLY A 264 18.05 10.51 -11.72
CA GLY A 264 17.38 9.22 -11.94
C GLY A 264 16.84 8.57 -10.66
N ASN A 265 16.81 9.27 -9.52
CA ASN A 265 16.20 8.73 -8.31
C ASN A 265 14.68 8.87 -8.38
N ILE A 266 13.97 7.79 -8.05
CA ILE A 266 12.54 7.84 -7.80
C ILE A 266 12.34 8.49 -6.43
N VAL A 267 11.77 9.68 -6.43
CA VAL A 267 11.59 10.50 -5.22
C VAL A 267 10.15 10.46 -4.69
N LYS A 268 9.20 10.00 -5.50
CA LYS A 268 7.80 9.81 -5.06
C LYS A 268 7.04 8.82 -5.96
N CYS A 269 6.15 8.05 -5.35
CA CYS A 269 5.20 7.18 -6.02
C CYS A 269 3.79 7.47 -5.52
N TYR A 270 2.85 7.86 -6.39
CA TYR A 270 1.49 8.15 -5.95
C TYR A 270 0.44 7.74 -6.96
N GLU A 271 -0.80 7.55 -6.51
CA GLU A 271 -1.94 7.20 -7.35
C GLU A 271 -3.10 8.17 -7.14
N ILE A 272 -3.58 8.77 -8.23
CA ILE A 272 -4.73 9.69 -8.23
C ILE A 272 -5.99 8.93 -8.63
N ARG A 273 -6.30 7.86 -7.88
CA ARG A 273 -7.57 7.13 -8.02
C ARG A 273 -8.00 6.47 -6.70
N GLY A 274 -9.31 6.39 -6.48
CA GLY A 274 -9.92 5.56 -5.42
C GLY A 274 -9.42 5.91 -4.01
N LYS A 275 -9.11 4.90 -3.20
CA LYS A 275 -8.61 5.08 -1.82
C LYS A 275 -7.28 5.84 -1.78
N ASN A 276 -6.38 5.57 -2.73
CA ASN A 276 -5.07 6.23 -2.79
C ASN A 276 -5.19 7.73 -3.07
N GLN A 277 -6.14 8.16 -3.91
CA GLN A 277 -6.42 9.59 -4.10
C GLN A 277 -6.82 10.25 -2.78
N ALA A 278 -7.73 9.62 -2.02
CA ALA A 278 -8.17 10.16 -0.74
C ALA A 278 -7.03 10.26 0.29
N VAL A 279 -6.12 9.27 0.31
CA VAL A 279 -4.90 9.29 1.13
C VAL A 279 -3.98 10.42 0.70
N PHE A 280 -3.70 10.54 -0.60
CA PHE A 280 -2.85 11.59 -1.18
C PHE A 280 -3.39 13.00 -0.89
N VAL A 281 -4.68 13.24 -1.15
CA VAL A 281 -5.31 14.55 -0.89
C VAL A 281 -5.26 14.87 0.60
N ARG A 282 -5.48 13.88 1.47
CA ARG A 282 -5.37 14.08 2.92
C ARG A 282 -3.95 14.42 3.33
N SER A 283 -2.93 13.70 2.86
CA SER A 283 -1.53 13.99 3.22
C SER A 283 -1.11 15.39 2.78
N GLU A 284 -1.50 15.81 1.57
CA GLU A 284 -1.21 17.15 1.06
C GLU A 284 -1.93 18.25 1.83
N LEU A 285 -3.21 18.06 2.18
CA LEU A 285 -3.95 18.99 3.04
C LEU A 285 -3.30 19.09 4.43
N ASN A 286 -2.89 17.97 5.02
CA ASN A 286 -2.22 17.95 6.31
C ASN A 286 -0.92 18.76 6.27
N ALA A 287 -0.13 18.61 5.20
CA ALA A 287 1.10 19.36 4.98
C ALA A 287 0.85 20.87 4.76
N LEU A 288 -0.28 21.24 4.15
CA LEU A 288 -0.68 22.64 4.01
C LEU A 288 -1.08 23.26 5.36
N LEU A 289 -1.80 22.51 6.20
CA LEU A 289 -2.30 22.97 7.51
C LEU A 289 -1.23 23.04 8.59
N SER A 290 -0.26 22.11 8.58
CA SER A 290 0.81 22.05 9.58
C SER A 290 1.76 23.25 9.51
N LYS A 291 1.88 23.92 8.35
CA LYS A 291 2.77 25.06 8.15
C LYS A 291 2.31 26.37 8.82
N GLY A 292 1.28 26.36 9.65
CA GLY A 292 0.88 27.40 10.63
C GLY A 292 0.42 28.75 10.06
N ARG A 293 1.14 29.30 9.08
CA ARG A 293 0.90 30.60 8.42
C ARG A 293 -0.23 30.57 7.39
N ASN A 294 -0.65 29.38 6.90
CA ASN A 294 -1.62 29.22 5.81
C ASN A 294 -2.97 28.66 6.26
N ARG A 295 -3.50 29.07 7.41
CA ARG A 295 -4.88 28.70 7.82
C ARG A 295 -5.97 29.41 7.01
N LYS A 296 -5.58 30.29 6.08
CA LYS A 296 -6.49 30.99 5.18
C LYS A 296 -6.03 30.86 3.74
N LEU A 297 -7.01 30.82 2.84
CA LEU A 297 -6.83 30.84 1.40
C LEU A 297 -7.84 31.82 0.81
N GLY A 298 -7.43 33.07 0.60
CA GLY A 298 -8.37 34.16 0.36
C GLY A 298 -9.36 34.29 1.53
N ASN A 299 -10.65 34.26 1.23
CA ASN A 299 -11.73 34.31 2.23
C ASN A 299 -12.01 32.96 2.91
N PHE A 300 -11.46 31.86 2.39
CA PHE A 300 -11.62 30.53 2.96
C PHE A 300 -10.76 30.36 4.21
N ARG A 301 -11.38 29.88 5.29
CA ARG A 301 -10.70 29.56 6.54
C ARG A 301 -10.66 28.05 6.70
N PHE A 302 -9.47 27.46 6.70
CA PHE A 302 -9.33 26.03 6.91
C PHE A 302 -9.79 25.63 8.31
N ALA A 303 -10.49 24.51 8.40
CA ALA A 303 -10.89 23.90 9.66
C ALA A 303 -9.71 23.15 10.28
N GLY A 304 -9.82 22.87 11.57
CA GLY A 304 -8.85 22.01 12.27
C GLY A 304 -8.85 20.58 11.70
N MET A 305 -7.76 19.85 11.95
CA MET A 305 -7.58 18.48 11.49
C MET A 305 -8.66 17.51 11.98
N LYS A 306 -9.21 17.75 13.18
CA LYS A 306 -10.26 16.95 13.81
C LYS A 306 -11.66 17.18 13.20
N GLU A 307 -11.83 18.23 12.41
CA GLU A 307 -13.13 18.60 11.84
C GLU A 307 -13.51 17.74 10.64
N ARG A 308 -14.81 17.45 10.50
CA ARG A 308 -15.36 16.66 9.38
C ARG A 308 -15.39 17.43 8.04
N TYR A 309 -15.19 18.75 8.08
CA TYR A 309 -15.14 19.63 6.93
C TYR A 309 -13.71 20.15 6.70
N LEU A 310 -13.48 20.69 5.50
CA LEU A 310 -12.20 21.24 5.06
C LEU A 310 -11.98 22.64 5.64
N GLY A 311 -13.04 23.43 5.70
CA GLY A 311 -13.00 24.84 6.10
C GLY A 311 -14.33 25.53 5.82
N THR A 312 -14.37 26.83 6.13
CA THR A 312 -15.54 27.68 6.00
C THR A 312 -15.28 28.76 4.95
N LEU A 313 -16.25 28.95 4.05
CA LEU A 313 -16.25 29.96 2.99
C LEU A 313 -17.47 30.89 3.18
N PRO A 314 -17.28 32.19 3.42
CA PRO A 314 -18.40 33.12 3.46
C PRO A 314 -18.93 33.39 2.04
N ILE A 315 -20.23 33.16 1.81
CA ILE A 315 -20.92 33.44 0.55
C ILE A 315 -22.24 34.15 0.87
N HIS A 316 -22.44 35.36 0.34
CA HIS A 316 -23.65 36.16 0.60
C HIS A 316 -24.02 36.20 2.10
N GLU A 317 -23.03 36.52 2.95
CA GLU A 317 -23.16 36.58 4.42
C GLU A 317 -23.37 35.23 5.14
N LEU A 318 -23.51 34.12 4.41
CA LEU A 318 -23.63 32.78 4.98
C LEU A 318 -22.26 32.08 5.09
N PRO A 319 -21.86 31.58 6.28
CA PRO A 319 -20.62 30.87 6.46
C PRO A 319 -20.76 29.39 6.06
N LEU A 320 -20.64 29.10 4.76
CA LEU A 320 -20.78 27.74 4.24
C LEU A 320 -19.58 26.87 4.61
N LYS A 321 -19.83 25.67 5.12
CA LYS A 321 -18.81 24.65 5.43
C LYS A 321 -18.55 23.82 4.19
N VAL A 322 -17.29 23.60 3.82
CA VAL A 322 -16.91 22.78 2.65
C VAL A 322 -16.53 21.38 3.09
N SER A 323 -17.26 20.35 2.69
CA SER A 323 -16.94 18.95 3.03
C SER A 323 -15.57 18.52 2.48
N ARG A 324 -14.81 17.71 3.22
CA ARG A 324 -13.55 17.15 2.70
C ARG A 324 -13.77 16.20 1.51
N LYS A 325 -14.95 15.59 1.42
CA LYS A 325 -15.28 14.65 0.34
C LYS A 325 -15.38 15.34 -1.01
N ILE A 326 -15.86 16.60 -1.04
CA ILE A 326 -16.08 17.32 -2.28
C ILE A 326 -14.78 17.60 -3.04
N LEU A 327 -13.65 17.77 -2.35
CA LEU A 327 -12.35 17.96 -2.99
C LEU A 327 -11.91 16.70 -3.75
N ASN A 328 -12.13 15.50 -3.17
CA ASN A 328 -11.83 14.26 -3.87
C ASN A 328 -12.75 14.07 -5.09
N GLN A 329 -14.03 14.40 -4.94
CA GLN A 329 -14.97 14.37 -6.06
C GLN A 329 -14.55 15.34 -7.18
N PHE A 330 -14.23 16.58 -6.82
CA PHE A 330 -13.76 17.61 -7.73
C PHE A 330 -12.50 17.17 -8.48
N ILE A 331 -11.46 16.71 -7.78
CA ILE A 331 -10.23 16.22 -8.40
C ILE A 331 -10.50 15.03 -9.34
N GLY A 332 -11.42 14.13 -8.96
CA GLY A 332 -11.81 12.99 -9.80
C GLY A 332 -12.54 13.39 -11.08
N MET A 333 -13.16 14.57 -11.11
CA MET A 333 -13.92 15.08 -12.26
C MET A 333 -13.16 16.15 -13.06
N LEU A 334 -12.05 16.68 -12.54
CA LEU A 334 -11.33 17.81 -13.14
C LEU A 334 -11.00 17.60 -14.63
N GLU A 335 -10.44 16.45 -15.02
CA GLU A 335 -10.05 16.18 -16.41
C GLU A 335 -11.24 16.19 -17.39
N GLU A 336 -12.46 15.91 -16.92
CA GLU A 336 -13.69 15.93 -17.75
C GLU A 336 -14.24 17.35 -17.96
N HIS A 337 -13.79 18.29 -17.13
CA HIS A 337 -14.27 19.67 -17.04
C HIS A 337 -13.22 20.65 -17.58
N GLN A 338 -13.04 20.63 -18.90
CA GLN A 338 -11.98 21.34 -19.63
C GLN A 338 -11.85 22.83 -19.25
N ILE A 339 -12.96 23.56 -19.10
CA ILE A 339 -12.92 25.01 -18.80
C ILE A 339 -12.25 25.28 -17.45
N THR A 340 -12.56 24.47 -16.43
CA THR A 340 -11.92 24.57 -15.11
C THR A 340 -10.49 24.05 -15.17
N PHE A 341 -10.29 22.91 -15.84
CA PHE A 341 -8.99 22.26 -15.92
C PHE A 341 -7.93 23.08 -16.66
N GLU A 342 -8.32 23.77 -17.73
CA GLU A 342 -7.44 24.63 -18.53
C GLU A 342 -6.88 25.81 -17.74
N LYS A 343 -7.61 26.28 -16.73
CA LYS A 343 -7.19 27.38 -15.85
C LYS A 343 -6.15 26.94 -14.81
N LEU A 344 -5.94 25.63 -14.62
CA LEU A 344 -4.93 25.13 -13.71
C LEU A 344 -3.53 25.21 -14.34
N PRO A 345 -2.46 25.42 -13.56
CA PRO A 345 -1.10 25.26 -14.04
C PRO A 345 -0.82 23.85 -14.60
N GLU A 346 0.18 23.70 -15.46
CA GLU A 346 0.66 22.41 -15.97
C GLU A 346 1.03 21.45 -14.82
N ARG A 347 1.67 21.97 -13.79
CA ARG A 347 1.97 21.22 -12.58
C ARG A 347 1.18 21.82 -11.44
N TYR A 348 -0.05 21.34 -11.28
CA TYR A 348 -0.94 21.81 -10.22
C TYR A 348 -0.86 20.91 -8.99
N THR A 349 -1.17 21.48 -7.84
CA THR A 349 -1.12 20.84 -6.52
C THR A 349 -2.52 20.74 -5.94
N VAL A 350 -2.66 20.06 -4.80
CA VAL A 350 -3.94 20.03 -4.06
C VAL A 350 -4.37 21.45 -3.66
N ARG A 351 -3.43 22.36 -3.39
CA ARG A 351 -3.74 23.76 -3.11
C ARG A 351 -4.41 24.44 -4.31
N ASP A 352 -3.87 24.28 -5.51
CA ASP A 352 -4.45 24.88 -6.73
C ASP A 352 -5.84 24.31 -7.01
N ALA A 353 -6.04 23.00 -6.76
CA ALA A 353 -7.35 22.37 -6.87
C ALA A 353 -8.35 22.94 -5.83
N VAL A 354 -7.91 23.22 -4.60
CA VAL A 354 -8.75 23.89 -3.60
C VAL A 354 -9.08 25.31 -4.04
N GLU A 355 -8.10 26.10 -4.50
CA GLU A 355 -8.33 27.47 -5.01
C GLU A 355 -9.35 27.47 -6.16
N ALA A 356 -9.20 26.56 -7.13
CA ALA A 356 -10.12 26.42 -8.24
C ALA A 356 -11.53 26.01 -7.81
N LEU A 357 -11.64 25.06 -6.87
CA LEU A 357 -12.92 24.66 -6.29
C LEU A 357 -13.61 25.82 -5.58
N LEU A 358 -12.89 26.57 -4.74
CA LEU A 358 -13.44 27.71 -4.02
C LEU A 358 -13.92 28.80 -4.98
N ALA A 359 -13.15 29.10 -6.03
CA ALA A 359 -13.55 30.06 -7.05
C ALA A 359 -14.83 29.64 -7.81
N ILE A 360 -15.06 28.34 -7.97
CA ILE A 360 -16.34 27.83 -8.54
C ILE A 360 -17.48 28.10 -7.56
N ILE A 361 -17.29 27.76 -6.28
CA ILE A 361 -18.33 27.91 -5.25
C ILE A 361 -18.68 29.40 -5.06
N GLU A 362 -17.68 30.29 -4.96
CA GLU A 362 -17.87 31.75 -4.78
C GLU A 362 -18.64 32.40 -5.93
N LYS A 363 -18.48 31.89 -7.16
CA LYS A 363 -19.21 32.39 -8.35
C LYS A 363 -20.59 31.75 -8.52
N GLY A 364 -20.98 30.86 -7.61
CA GLY A 364 -22.23 30.12 -7.70
C GLY A 364 -23.44 31.00 -7.45
N SER A 365 -24.45 30.89 -8.32
CA SER A 365 -25.77 31.48 -8.10
C SER A 365 -26.74 30.42 -7.56
N TRP A 366 -27.57 30.78 -6.58
CA TRP A 366 -28.62 29.90 -6.08
C TRP A 366 -29.59 29.50 -7.19
N LEU A 367 -29.94 28.21 -7.24
CA LEU A 367 -30.94 27.65 -8.13
C LEU A 367 -32.19 27.26 -7.34
N LEU A 368 -33.35 27.41 -7.99
CA LEU A 368 -34.57 26.77 -7.55
C LEU A 368 -34.50 25.28 -7.92
N GLU A 369 -35.10 24.42 -7.08
CA GLU A 369 -35.08 22.97 -7.28
C GLU A 369 -35.62 22.54 -8.66
N ARG A 370 -36.63 23.25 -9.17
CA ARG A 370 -37.21 23.01 -10.51
C ARG A 370 -36.22 23.19 -11.67
N ASP A 371 -35.15 23.96 -11.46
CA ASP A 371 -34.13 24.26 -12.46
C ASP A 371 -32.95 23.27 -12.39
N VAL A 372 -32.97 22.34 -11.42
CA VAL A 372 -31.95 21.31 -11.25
C VAL A 372 -32.30 20.10 -12.14
N PRO A 373 -31.36 19.59 -12.95
CA PRO A 373 -31.59 18.40 -13.75
C PRO A 373 -32.07 17.22 -12.90
N ARG A 374 -33.16 16.57 -13.34
CA ARG A 374 -33.79 15.44 -12.63
C ARG A 374 -32.81 14.34 -12.20
N ARG A 375 -31.84 14.00 -13.04
CA ARG A 375 -30.79 13.01 -12.73
C ARG A 375 -29.94 13.35 -11.50
N ILE A 376 -29.79 14.64 -11.18
CA ILE A 376 -29.06 15.11 -10.00
C ILE A 376 -29.97 15.03 -8.79
N LEU A 377 -31.25 15.47 -8.93
CA LEU A 377 -32.26 15.31 -7.88
C LEU A 377 -32.39 13.84 -7.44
N GLU A 378 -32.40 12.90 -8.38
CA GLU A 378 -32.46 11.46 -8.11
C GLU A 378 -31.22 10.91 -7.36
N GLN A 379 -30.08 11.60 -7.41
CA GLN A 379 -28.85 11.23 -6.69
C GLN A 379 -28.77 11.86 -5.30
N VAL A 380 -29.50 12.95 -5.06
CA VAL A 380 -29.49 13.70 -3.81
C VAL A 380 -30.53 13.13 -2.86
N ARG A 381 -30.08 12.48 -1.78
CA ARG A 381 -30.96 11.82 -0.80
C ARG A 381 -31.55 12.75 0.25
N GLU A 382 -30.94 13.91 0.47
CA GLU A 382 -31.25 14.83 1.55
C GLU A 382 -31.80 16.15 0.99
N LYS A 383 -32.72 16.79 1.72
CA LYS A 383 -33.18 18.14 1.37
C LYS A 383 -31.98 19.08 1.29
N SER A 384 -31.72 19.56 0.08
CA SER A 384 -30.53 20.34 -0.27
C SER A 384 -30.93 21.60 -1.00
N ASN A 385 -30.17 22.67 -0.80
CA ASN A 385 -30.17 23.82 -1.68
C ASN A 385 -29.10 23.61 -2.77
N TYR A 386 -29.20 24.35 -3.87
CA TYR A 386 -28.34 24.15 -5.03
C TYR A 386 -27.69 25.46 -5.47
N LEU A 387 -26.38 25.43 -5.70
CA LEU A 387 -25.64 26.51 -6.36
C LEU A 387 -25.24 26.04 -7.75
N LYS A 388 -25.33 26.93 -8.75
CA LYS A 388 -24.83 26.69 -10.11
C LYS A 388 -23.68 27.62 -10.42
N SER A 389 -22.59 27.06 -10.93
CA SER A 389 -21.42 27.83 -11.38
C SER A 389 -20.86 27.22 -12.65
N GLY A 390 -21.15 27.86 -13.79
CA GLY A 390 -20.79 27.34 -15.11
C GLY A 390 -21.38 25.95 -15.35
N GLU A 391 -20.51 24.95 -15.50
CA GLU A 391 -20.87 23.53 -15.73
C GLU A 391 -21.06 22.71 -14.44
N TRP A 392 -20.98 23.34 -13.27
CA TRP A 392 -21.06 22.70 -11.97
C TRP A 392 -22.39 23.00 -11.27
N ILE A 393 -22.97 21.96 -10.65
CA ILE A 393 -24.03 22.08 -9.65
C ILE A 393 -23.46 21.62 -8.31
N ILE A 394 -23.58 22.45 -7.29
CA ILE A 394 -23.07 22.19 -5.94
C ILE A 394 -24.27 22.03 -5.01
N THR A 395 -24.28 20.97 -4.19
CA THR A 395 -25.33 20.77 -3.19
C THR A 395 -24.91 21.30 -1.84
N VAL A 396 -25.82 22.04 -1.20
CA VAL A 396 -25.66 22.58 0.15
C VAL A 396 -26.72 21.93 1.04
N THR A 397 -26.30 21.02 1.93
CA THR A 397 -27.18 20.38 2.90
C THR A 397 -27.25 21.19 4.20
N ARG A 398 -28.28 20.96 5.02
CA ARG A 398 -28.42 21.66 6.31
C ARG A 398 -27.47 21.05 7.37
N PRO A 399 -26.86 21.86 8.25
CA PRO A 399 -26.90 23.33 8.33
C PRO A 399 -25.68 23.95 7.60
N ASP A 400 -25.82 24.22 6.31
CA ASP A 400 -24.84 24.96 5.48
C ASP A 400 -23.56 24.19 5.10
N LEU A 401 -23.69 22.89 4.84
CA LEU A 401 -22.60 22.03 4.38
C LEU A 401 -22.65 21.84 2.86
N ILE A 402 -21.64 22.35 2.16
CA ILE A 402 -21.35 22.00 0.78
C ILE A 402 -20.88 20.54 0.76
N SER A 403 -21.75 19.65 0.26
CA SER A 403 -21.65 18.21 0.48
C SER A 403 -21.19 17.43 -0.77
N ALA A 404 -21.61 17.86 -1.96
CA ALA A 404 -21.31 17.17 -3.22
C ALA A 404 -21.28 18.13 -4.41
N LEU A 405 -20.68 17.64 -5.50
CA LEU A 405 -20.48 18.35 -6.76
C LEU A 405 -21.00 17.50 -7.93
N TYR A 406 -21.76 18.10 -8.84
CA TYR A 406 -22.32 17.41 -10.01
C TYR A 406 -21.97 18.17 -11.28
N SER A 407 -21.83 17.42 -12.37
CA SER A 407 -21.65 17.99 -13.71
C SER A 407 -22.99 18.21 -14.38
N LEU A 408 -23.13 19.32 -15.10
CA LEU A 408 -24.21 19.55 -16.06
C LEU A 408 -24.02 18.75 -17.35
N LYS A 409 -22.78 18.45 -17.75
CA LYS A 409 -22.53 17.58 -18.90
C LYS A 409 -22.96 16.16 -18.54
N ALA A 410 -23.67 15.48 -19.44
CA ALA A 410 -23.90 14.06 -19.25
C ALA A 410 -22.56 13.32 -19.22
N PRO A 411 -22.38 12.32 -18.33
CA PRO A 411 -21.18 11.51 -18.38
C PRO A 411 -21.07 10.97 -19.81
N ARG A 412 -19.97 11.28 -20.50
CA ARG A 412 -19.71 10.66 -21.80
C ARG A 412 -19.72 9.16 -21.53
N LYS A 413 -20.65 8.42 -22.13
CA LYS A 413 -20.59 6.96 -22.12
C LYS A 413 -19.21 6.64 -22.71
N ILE A 414 -18.30 6.17 -21.86
CA ILE A 414 -17.05 5.60 -22.32
C ILE A 414 -17.48 4.34 -23.06
N ASP A 415 -17.53 4.41 -24.39
CA ASP A 415 -17.75 3.24 -25.22
C ASP A 415 -16.65 2.24 -24.89
N LYS A 416 -16.97 1.24 -24.07
CA LYS A 416 -16.09 0.11 -23.73
C LYS A 416 -15.86 -0.81 -24.94
N GLN A 417 -16.30 -0.41 -26.14
CA GLN A 417 -16.25 -1.19 -27.37
C GLN A 417 -15.31 -0.57 -28.42
N LYS A 418 -14.07 -0.26 -28.07
CA LYS A 418 -12.96 -0.22 -29.05
C LYS A 418 -11.68 -0.76 -28.41
N THR A 419 -11.70 -2.04 -28.04
CA THR A 419 -10.47 -2.83 -27.96
C THR A 419 -10.10 -3.16 -29.41
N PRO A 420 -8.95 -2.72 -29.95
CA PRO A 420 -8.52 -3.16 -31.27
C PRO A 420 -8.16 -4.65 -31.18
N GLN A 421 -9.02 -5.52 -31.68
CA GLN A 421 -8.60 -6.85 -32.12
C GLN A 421 -7.89 -6.70 -33.47
N ALA A 422 -6.59 -6.43 -33.41
CA ALA A 422 -5.65 -6.50 -34.51
C ALA A 422 -4.31 -6.87 -33.87
N GLN A 423 -3.60 -7.97 -34.15
CA GLN A 423 -3.54 -8.82 -35.33
C GLN A 423 -3.29 -10.27 -34.86
N LYS A 424 -4.19 -11.18 -35.21
CA LYS A 424 -3.87 -12.60 -35.45
C LYS A 424 -4.44 -12.87 -36.84
N GLN A 425 -3.70 -13.62 -37.65
CA GLN A 425 -3.93 -13.89 -39.09
C GLN A 425 -3.30 -12.85 -40.03
N LYS A 426 -2.02 -13.05 -40.33
CA LYS A 426 -1.46 -13.01 -41.70
C LYS A 426 0.02 -13.39 -41.67
N GLN A 427 0.32 -14.68 -41.46
CA GLN A 427 1.58 -15.30 -41.89
C GLN A 427 1.33 -16.82 -41.99
N GLU A 428 0.57 -17.22 -43.02
CA GLU A 428 0.63 -18.56 -43.63
C GLU A 428 0.14 -18.38 -45.07
N THR A 429 1.01 -17.79 -45.90
CA THR A 429 1.04 -17.96 -47.37
C THR A 429 2.16 -17.11 -47.93
N ARG A 430 3.37 -17.69 -47.96
CA ARG A 430 4.27 -17.83 -49.11
C ARG A 430 5.65 -18.20 -48.63
#